data_AF-B0DB64-F1
#
_entry.id   AF-B0DB64-F1
#
_cell.length_a   1.000
_cell.length_b   1.000
_cell.length_c   1.000
_cell.angle_alpha   90.00
_cell.angle_beta   90.00
_cell.angle_gamma   90.00
#
_symmetry.space_group_name_H-M   'P 1'
#
loop_
_entity.id
_entity.type
_entity.pdbx_description
1 polymer ?
#
loop_
_entity_poly.entity_id
_entity_poly.type
_entity_poly.pdbx_seq_one_letter_code
_entity_poly.pdbx_strand_id
1 'polypeptide(L)'
;MSKKRPTSLSRSSSSSSSTPSLINVSFDFFNPNPKIDYHALTRLLSQLFSRDAEYLKVREIVELVLGQTRVGTTVKTAVEEGEEEGDPYALLSVLNLNVHLHGGNAGVQAVVEYVLGKAAEAGGEAGVGLCEELKRLLMNGQGENGGRHVGLVICERLVNMPVQVVPPMYRMLVDEIDAALRDGEPYRFSHLLFISRAYHLSEEEEAMLAHSSTTRRQPKSKKMRHATSERQQQQERPRDGVYSFHPEDDLISQVSSHTLTYNYTTPAPTERGREAFGLDVRGRMMLVPLVDANGDENGALRRLVDRMGEVYSTG
;
A
#
# COMPACT_ATOMS: atom_id res chain seq x y z
N MET A 1 78.68 12.64 -11.72
CA MET A 1 78.80 12.16 -10.33
C MET A 1 78.86 13.36 -9.39
N SER A 2 77.83 13.59 -8.57
CA SER A 2 78.00 13.85 -7.12
C SER A 2 76.63 13.82 -6.46
N LYS A 3 76.52 13.03 -5.39
CA LYS A 3 75.32 12.70 -4.59
C LYS A 3 75.20 13.65 -3.40
N LYS A 4 73.99 14.04 -2.98
CA LYS A 4 73.37 13.64 -1.70
C LYS A 4 71.99 14.31 -1.46
N ARG A 5 71.23 13.63 -0.60
CA ARG A 5 69.77 13.53 -0.39
C ARG A 5 69.17 14.62 0.54
N PRO A 6 67.82 14.69 0.67
CA PRO A 6 67.06 15.88 1.07
C PRO A 6 66.79 15.98 2.59
N THR A 7 66.52 17.19 3.06
CA THR A 7 65.99 17.49 4.40
C THR A 7 64.49 17.78 4.35
N SER A 8 63.79 17.16 5.29
CA SER A 8 62.35 17.01 5.49
C SER A 8 61.58 18.33 5.69
N LEU A 9 60.55 18.57 4.86
CA LEU A 9 59.40 19.38 5.26
C LEU A 9 58.39 18.47 5.99
N SER A 10 58.17 18.77 7.26
CA SER A 10 57.07 18.25 8.06
C SER A 10 55.73 18.75 7.51
N ARG A 11 55.12 18.01 6.59
CA ARG A 11 53.67 18.10 6.35
C ARG A 11 52.98 17.37 7.49
N SER A 12 52.42 18.13 8.43
CA SER A 12 51.39 17.66 9.34
C SER A 12 50.19 17.19 8.52
N SER A 13 50.16 15.90 8.21
CA SER A 13 48.98 15.23 7.67
C SER A 13 47.91 15.22 8.76
N SER A 14 47.00 16.19 8.72
CA SER A 14 45.73 16.10 9.43
C SER A 14 44.98 14.91 8.83
N SER A 15 45.02 13.75 9.51
CA SER A 15 44.15 12.64 9.18
C SER A 15 42.71 13.10 9.39
N SER A 16 42.02 13.54 8.34
CA SER A 16 40.58 13.72 8.39
C SER A 16 39.98 12.34 8.60
N SER A 17 39.71 12.03 9.86
CA SER A 17 38.81 10.95 10.24
C SER A 17 37.54 11.15 9.43
N SER A 18 37.31 10.30 8.43
CA SER A 18 36.07 10.25 7.67
C SER A 18 34.99 9.75 8.62
N THR A 19 34.43 10.67 9.40
CA THR A 19 33.16 10.46 10.09
C THR A 19 32.15 10.05 9.03
N PRO A 20 31.44 8.92 9.17
CA PRO A 20 30.37 8.59 8.25
C PRO A 20 29.40 9.78 8.24
N SER A 21 29.21 10.39 7.07
CA SER A 21 28.22 11.45 6.89
C SER A 21 26.87 10.87 7.30
N LEU A 22 26.26 11.45 8.34
CA LEU A 22 24.91 11.08 8.77
C LEU A 22 23.97 11.38 7.60
N ILE A 23 23.40 10.34 7.00
CA ILE A 23 22.37 10.49 5.97
C ILE A 23 21.06 10.70 6.72
N ASN A 24 20.51 11.91 6.65
CA ASN A 24 19.17 12.20 7.12
C ASN A 24 18.17 11.85 6.01
N VAL A 25 17.15 11.07 6.34
CA VAL A 25 16.06 10.73 5.42
C VAL A 25 14.78 11.19 6.08
N SER A 26 14.13 12.21 5.52
CA SER A 26 12.77 12.61 5.89
C SER A 26 11.75 11.97 4.96
N PHE A 27 10.55 11.75 5.47
CA PHE A 27 9.40 11.34 4.67
C PHE A 27 8.36 12.44 4.77
N ASP A 28 8.09 13.07 3.65
CA ASP A 28 7.20 14.22 3.56
C ASP A 28 5.98 13.86 2.70
N PHE A 29 4.85 14.47 3.04
CA PHE A 29 3.54 14.17 2.47
C PHE A 29 3.13 15.28 1.49
N PHE A 30 2.76 14.89 0.27
CA PHE A 30 2.39 15.83 -0.79
C PHE A 30 1.11 15.38 -1.50
N ASN A 31 0.39 16.32 -2.09
CA ASN A 31 -0.70 15.98 -3.01
C ASN A 31 -0.10 15.32 -4.28
N PRO A 32 -0.83 14.40 -4.94
CA PRO A 32 -0.44 13.87 -6.23
C PRO A 32 -0.19 14.99 -7.25
N ASN A 33 1.01 15.02 -7.84
CA ASN A 33 1.42 16.07 -8.77
C ASN A 33 1.36 15.56 -10.22
N PRO A 34 0.43 16.05 -11.07
CA PRO A 34 0.28 15.57 -12.45
C PRO A 34 1.49 15.80 -13.35
N LYS A 35 2.40 16.72 -12.98
CA LYS A 35 3.59 17.04 -13.77
C LYS A 35 4.75 16.06 -13.55
N ILE A 36 4.76 15.38 -12.41
CA ILE A 36 5.93 14.61 -11.95
C ILE A 36 5.54 13.14 -11.67
N ASP A 37 4.38 12.92 -11.05
CA ASP A 37 4.09 11.64 -10.39
C ASP A 37 3.55 10.55 -11.34
N TYR A 38 3.13 10.92 -12.56
CA TYR A 38 2.44 10.01 -13.50
C TYR A 38 3.13 8.67 -13.69
N HIS A 39 4.44 8.67 -13.92
CA HIS A 39 5.20 7.44 -14.17
C HIS A 39 5.34 6.59 -12.90
N ALA A 40 5.62 7.20 -11.75
CA ALA A 40 5.75 6.49 -10.49
C ALA A 40 4.41 5.89 -10.04
N LEU A 41 3.31 6.64 -10.13
CA LEU A 41 1.98 6.14 -9.79
C LEU A 41 1.55 5.01 -10.75
N THR A 42 1.85 5.12 -12.03
CA THR A 42 1.61 4.01 -12.98
C THR A 42 2.33 2.74 -12.53
N ARG A 43 3.59 2.85 -12.08
CA ARG A 43 4.35 1.70 -11.57
C ARG A 43 3.77 1.14 -10.28
N LEU A 44 3.36 2.00 -9.34
CA LEU A 44 2.71 1.58 -8.09
C LEU A 44 1.39 0.86 -8.38
N LEU A 45 0.50 1.41 -9.21
CA LEU A 45 -0.76 0.74 -9.53
C LEU A 45 -0.56 -0.54 -10.33
N SER A 46 0.41 -0.58 -11.25
CA SER A 46 0.79 -1.83 -11.92
C SER A 46 1.34 -2.86 -10.93
N GLN A 47 2.09 -2.44 -9.91
CA GLN A 47 2.51 -3.32 -8.82
C GLN A 47 1.31 -3.85 -8.03
N LEU A 48 0.35 -2.99 -7.68
CA LEU A 48 -0.86 -3.34 -6.92
C LEU A 48 -1.66 -4.46 -7.58
N PHE A 49 -1.88 -4.36 -8.90
CA PHE A 49 -2.60 -5.37 -9.67
C PHE A 49 -1.72 -6.48 -10.24
N SER A 50 -0.41 -6.37 -10.03
CA SER A 50 0.59 -7.36 -10.42
C SER A 50 0.40 -7.82 -11.88
N ARG A 51 0.26 -9.13 -12.09
CA ARG A 51 0.17 -9.78 -13.41
C ARG A 51 -1.10 -9.44 -14.18
N ASP A 52 -2.14 -8.98 -13.51
CA ASP A 52 -3.41 -8.62 -14.14
C ASP A 52 -3.49 -7.11 -14.46
N ALA A 53 -2.43 -6.36 -14.17
CA ALA A 53 -2.37 -4.93 -14.46
C ALA A 53 -2.59 -4.59 -15.95
N GLU A 54 -2.33 -5.51 -16.87
CA GLU A 54 -2.58 -5.29 -18.31
C GLU A 54 -4.06 -5.34 -18.68
N TYR A 55 -4.88 -6.06 -17.91
CA TYR A 55 -6.34 -6.07 -18.09
C TYR A 55 -7.00 -4.80 -17.55
N LEU A 56 -6.30 -4.13 -16.65
CA LEU A 56 -6.76 -2.92 -16.00
C LEU A 56 -6.14 -1.76 -16.75
N LYS A 57 -6.96 -0.81 -17.21
CA LYS A 57 -6.46 0.38 -17.88
C LYS A 57 -5.82 1.31 -16.84
N VAL A 58 -4.69 0.87 -16.26
CA VAL A 58 -4.05 1.47 -15.08
C VAL A 58 -3.77 2.95 -15.30
N ARG A 59 -3.33 3.32 -16.50
CA ARG A 59 -3.06 4.72 -16.86
C ARG A 59 -4.28 5.61 -16.71
N GLU A 60 -5.47 5.14 -17.10
CA GLU A 60 -6.73 5.87 -16.93
C GLU A 60 -7.06 6.10 -15.44
N ILE A 61 -6.76 5.11 -14.59
CA ILE A 61 -6.93 5.25 -13.14
C ILE A 61 -5.92 6.24 -12.56
N VAL A 62 -4.67 6.21 -13.03
CA VAL A 62 -3.64 7.18 -12.62
C VAL A 62 -4.05 8.60 -13.01
N GLU A 63 -4.56 8.80 -14.23
CA GLU A 63 -5.08 10.10 -14.68
C GLU A 63 -6.24 10.59 -13.80
N LEU A 64 -7.14 9.69 -13.38
CA LEU A 64 -8.19 10.04 -12.41
C LEU A 64 -7.60 10.46 -11.07
N VAL A 65 -6.66 9.71 -10.52
CA VAL A 65 -6.00 10.05 -9.24
C VAL A 65 -5.30 11.40 -9.31
N LEU A 66 -4.56 11.67 -10.39
CA LEU A 66 -3.87 12.94 -10.62
C LEU A 66 -4.82 14.11 -10.94
N GLY A 67 -6.01 13.80 -11.44
CA GLY A 67 -7.07 14.78 -11.70
C GLY A 67 -7.82 15.21 -10.44
N GLN A 68 -7.65 14.50 -9.31
CA GLN A 68 -8.25 14.91 -8.03
C GLN A 68 -7.50 16.12 -7.48
N THR A 69 -8.25 17.16 -7.14
CA THR A 69 -7.67 18.41 -6.63
C THR A 69 -7.44 18.39 -5.11
N ARG A 70 -8.19 17.57 -4.38
CA ARG A 70 -8.32 17.66 -2.90
C ARG A 70 -8.12 16.36 -2.16
N VAL A 71 -8.09 15.23 -2.88
CA VAL A 71 -8.08 13.90 -2.27
C VAL A 71 -6.92 13.10 -2.85
N GLY A 72 -6.08 12.59 -1.96
CA GLY A 72 -4.91 11.80 -2.29
C GLY A 72 -3.66 12.36 -1.63
N THR A 73 -2.85 11.46 -1.09
CA THR A 73 -1.57 11.76 -0.48
C THR A 73 -0.49 10.87 -1.08
N THR A 74 0.66 11.45 -1.40
CA THR A 74 1.89 10.75 -1.78
C THR A 74 2.97 10.96 -0.73
N VAL A 75 3.90 10.01 -0.62
CA VAL A 75 5.08 10.14 0.27
C VAL A 75 6.35 10.18 -0.56
N LYS A 76 7.17 11.21 -0.34
CA LYS A 76 8.46 11.42 -1.00
C LYS A 76 9.54 11.65 0.06
N THR A 77 10.80 11.43 -0.30
CA THR A 77 11.93 11.87 0.52
C THR A 77 12.38 13.24 0.03
N ALA A 78 12.23 14.28 0.84
CA ALA A 78 12.74 15.60 0.48
C ALA A 78 14.27 15.53 0.36
N VAL A 79 14.80 15.99 -0.77
CA VAL A 79 16.26 16.10 -0.96
C VAL A 79 16.74 17.49 -0.52
N GLU A 80 15.91 18.53 -0.68
CA GLU A 80 16.11 19.88 -0.13
C GLU A 80 14.77 20.52 0.29
N GLU A 81 14.81 21.44 1.26
CA GLU A 81 13.62 22.01 1.93
C GLU A 81 12.63 22.67 0.94
N GLY A 82 11.53 21.97 0.64
CA GLY A 82 10.35 22.55 -0.01
C GLY A 82 10.20 22.31 -1.51
N GLU A 83 11.12 21.60 -2.16
CA GLU A 83 10.97 21.23 -3.57
C GLU A 83 10.31 19.84 -3.69
N GLU A 84 9.20 19.78 -4.45
CA GLU A 84 8.51 18.53 -4.82
C GLU A 84 9.29 17.76 -5.90
N GLU A 85 10.61 17.60 -5.73
CA GLU A 85 11.44 16.86 -6.67
C GLU A 85 11.47 15.37 -6.33
N GLY A 86 11.20 14.55 -7.33
CA GLY A 86 11.35 13.09 -7.26
C GLY A 86 10.04 12.30 -7.28
N ASP A 87 10.23 11.00 -7.50
CA ASP A 87 9.14 10.03 -7.61
C ASP A 87 8.54 9.69 -6.23
N PRO A 88 7.21 9.62 -6.10
CA PRO A 88 6.56 9.12 -4.89
C PRO A 88 6.86 7.64 -4.61
N TYR A 89 7.11 7.34 -3.35
CA TYR A 89 7.35 5.99 -2.84
C TYR A 89 6.10 5.33 -2.26
N ALA A 90 5.06 6.12 -1.97
CA ALA A 90 3.75 5.64 -1.56
C ALA A 90 2.65 6.53 -2.13
N LEU A 91 1.48 5.94 -2.34
CA LEU A 91 0.24 6.61 -2.71
C LEU A 91 -0.89 6.07 -1.84
N LEU A 92 -1.73 6.96 -1.31
CA LEU A 92 -3.05 6.66 -0.79
C LEU A 92 -4.05 7.62 -1.43
N SER A 93 -5.12 7.10 -2.02
CA SER A 93 -6.21 7.91 -2.57
C SER A 93 -7.51 7.11 -2.57
N VAL A 94 -8.64 7.81 -2.69
CA VAL A 94 -9.96 7.20 -2.89
C VAL A 94 -10.63 7.78 -4.14
N LEU A 95 -11.14 6.92 -5.02
CA LEU A 95 -11.92 7.30 -6.21
C LEU A 95 -13.39 6.93 -6.01
N ASN A 96 -14.33 7.79 -6.43
CA ASN A 96 -15.74 7.42 -6.42
C ASN A 96 -16.09 6.52 -7.62
N LEU A 97 -16.31 5.22 -7.37
CA LEU A 97 -16.63 4.27 -8.42
C LEU A 97 -17.93 4.60 -9.14
N ASN A 98 -18.98 4.98 -8.40
CA ASN A 98 -20.28 5.28 -9.01
C ASN A 98 -20.15 6.47 -9.98
N VAL A 99 -19.58 7.60 -9.54
CA VAL A 99 -19.47 8.80 -10.38
C VAL A 99 -18.68 8.52 -11.67
N HIS A 100 -17.51 7.87 -11.55
CA HIS A 100 -16.68 7.61 -12.71
C HIS A 100 -17.22 6.50 -13.62
N LEU A 101 -17.98 5.54 -13.08
CA LEU A 101 -18.69 4.54 -13.87
C LEU A 101 -19.80 5.18 -14.72
N HIS A 102 -20.59 6.09 -14.14
CA HIS A 102 -21.62 6.85 -14.87
C HIS A 102 -21.01 7.80 -15.89
N GLY A 103 -19.85 8.40 -15.58
CA GLY A 103 -19.07 9.20 -16.51
C GLY A 103 -18.42 8.40 -17.65
N GLY A 104 -18.55 7.07 -17.66
CA GLY A 104 -18.02 6.22 -18.71
C GLY A 104 -16.49 6.07 -18.70
N ASN A 105 -15.84 6.27 -17.55
CA ASN A 105 -14.39 6.11 -17.46
C ASN A 105 -14.00 4.63 -17.68
N ALA A 106 -13.17 4.41 -18.68
CA ALA A 106 -12.82 3.08 -19.15
C ALA A 106 -11.96 2.29 -18.14
N GLY A 107 -11.13 2.97 -17.34
CA GLY A 107 -10.36 2.34 -16.27
C GLY A 107 -11.25 1.84 -15.15
N VAL A 108 -12.19 2.67 -14.70
CA VAL A 108 -13.14 2.30 -13.63
C VAL A 108 -14.05 1.16 -14.08
N GLN A 109 -14.52 1.17 -15.33
CA GLN A 109 -15.25 0.05 -15.91
C GLN A 109 -14.44 -1.26 -15.85
N ALA A 110 -13.17 -1.22 -16.25
CA ALA A 110 -12.29 -2.39 -16.21
C ALA A 110 -12.06 -2.90 -14.78
N VAL A 111 -11.87 -2.00 -13.80
CA VAL A 111 -11.73 -2.38 -12.38
C VAL A 111 -13.00 -3.03 -11.85
N VAL A 112 -14.18 -2.47 -12.13
CA VAL A 112 -15.45 -3.02 -11.68
C VAL A 112 -15.69 -4.41 -12.29
N GLU A 113 -15.48 -4.56 -13.60
CA GLU A 113 -15.59 -5.85 -14.28
C GLU A 113 -14.63 -6.88 -13.70
N TYR A 114 -13.38 -6.48 -13.46
CA TYR A 114 -12.36 -7.34 -12.87
C TYR A 114 -12.73 -7.81 -11.46
N VAL A 115 -13.15 -6.89 -10.58
CA VAL A 115 -13.55 -7.21 -9.20
C VAL A 115 -14.75 -8.17 -9.18
N LEU A 116 -15.77 -7.89 -9.99
CA LEU A 116 -16.95 -8.75 -10.08
C LEU A 116 -16.62 -10.13 -10.67
N GLY A 117 -15.73 -10.17 -11.67
CA GLY A 117 -15.22 -11.40 -12.26
C GLY A 117 -14.49 -12.26 -11.23
N LYS A 118 -13.57 -11.67 -10.46
CA LYS A 118 -12.85 -12.38 -9.39
C LYS A 118 -13.75 -12.87 -8.27
N ALA A 119 -14.75 -12.08 -7.88
CA ALA A 119 -15.74 -12.50 -6.89
C ALA A 119 -16.57 -13.69 -7.39
N ALA A 120 -16.95 -13.69 -8.68
CA ALA A 120 -17.69 -14.79 -9.30
C ALA A 120 -16.83 -16.06 -9.47
N GLU A 121 -15.56 -15.92 -9.88
CA GLU A 121 -14.61 -17.02 -10.06
C GLU A 121 -14.28 -17.74 -8.76
N ALA A 122 -14.10 -17.00 -7.66
CA ALA A 122 -13.76 -17.58 -6.36
C ALA A 122 -14.87 -18.51 -5.84
N GLY A 123 -16.13 -18.21 -6.17
CA GLY A 123 -17.29 -18.95 -5.69
C GLY A 123 -17.39 -18.98 -4.16
N GLY A 124 -18.12 -19.96 -3.65
CA GLY A 124 -18.39 -20.11 -2.21
C GLY A 124 -19.23 -18.97 -1.63
N GLU A 125 -19.55 -19.07 -0.33
CA GLU A 125 -20.39 -18.08 0.35
C GLU A 125 -19.76 -16.67 0.33
N ALA A 126 -18.43 -16.58 0.53
CA ALA A 126 -17.71 -15.32 0.58
C ALA A 126 -17.66 -14.59 -0.78
N GLY A 127 -17.37 -15.32 -1.87
CA GLY A 127 -17.31 -14.75 -3.22
C GLY A 127 -18.68 -14.33 -3.75
N VAL A 128 -19.70 -15.18 -3.53
CA VAL A 128 -21.08 -14.89 -3.92
C VAL A 128 -21.62 -13.66 -3.16
N GLY A 129 -21.46 -13.62 -1.84
CA GLY A 129 -21.90 -12.49 -1.02
C GLY A 129 -21.26 -11.17 -1.43
N LEU A 130 -19.93 -11.16 -1.66
CA LEU A 130 -19.23 -9.96 -2.14
C LEU A 130 -19.72 -9.52 -3.52
N CYS A 131 -19.92 -10.46 -4.46
CA CYS A 131 -20.37 -10.16 -5.81
C CYS A 131 -21.77 -9.54 -5.83
N GLU A 132 -22.71 -10.12 -5.06
CA GLU A 132 -24.08 -9.63 -4.94
C GLU A 132 -24.12 -8.24 -4.30
N GLU A 133 -23.37 -8.04 -3.21
CA GLU A 133 -23.33 -6.77 -2.49
C GLU A 133 -22.70 -5.66 -3.34
N LEU A 134 -21.60 -5.93 -4.03
CA LEU A 134 -20.99 -4.95 -4.94
C LEU A 134 -21.92 -4.57 -6.09
N LYS A 135 -22.58 -5.54 -6.73
CA LYS A 135 -23.59 -5.25 -7.78
C LYS A 135 -24.69 -4.36 -7.22
N ARG A 136 -25.21 -4.69 -6.04
CA ARG A 136 -26.26 -3.92 -5.36
C ARG A 136 -25.81 -2.48 -5.09
N LEU A 137 -24.60 -2.26 -4.59
CA LEU A 137 -24.08 -0.93 -4.26
C LEU A 137 -23.77 -0.09 -5.50
N LEU A 138 -23.20 -0.70 -6.54
CA LEU A 138 -22.86 -0.02 -7.79
C LEU A 138 -24.13 0.41 -8.57
N MET A 139 -25.19 -0.41 -8.54
CA MET A 139 -26.47 -0.11 -9.19
C MET A 139 -27.33 0.90 -8.41
N ASN A 140 -27.37 0.79 -7.06
CA ASN A 140 -28.26 1.62 -6.23
C ASN A 140 -27.68 2.98 -5.80
N GLY A 141 -26.44 3.31 -6.18
CA GLY A 141 -25.83 4.62 -5.96
C GLY A 141 -26.48 5.78 -6.76
N GLN A 142 -27.76 5.64 -7.14
CA GLN A 142 -28.50 6.51 -8.07
C GLN A 142 -29.77 7.14 -7.45
N GLY A 143 -30.04 6.91 -6.16
CA GLY A 143 -31.26 7.44 -5.53
C GLY A 143 -31.22 8.96 -5.29
N GLU A 144 -32.38 9.61 -5.39
CA GLU A 144 -32.63 11.06 -5.21
C GLU A 144 -32.21 11.63 -3.83
N ASN A 145 -31.76 10.78 -2.89
CA ASN A 145 -31.31 11.13 -1.54
C ASN A 145 -29.77 11.18 -1.37
N GLY A 146 -29.00 11.47 -2.43
CA GLY A 146 -27.54 11.57 -2.33
C GLY A 146 -26.88 10.21 -2.09
N GLY A 147 -27.02 9.33 -3.08
CA GLY A 147 -26.70 7.91 -3.09
C GLY A 147 -25.51 7.43 -2.25
N ARG A 148 -25.68 6.23 -1.68
CA ARG A 148 -24.67 5.47 -0.94
C ARG A 148 -23.58 4.96 -1.90
N HIS A 149 -22.61 5.80 -2.23
CA HIS A 149 -21.54 5.48 -3.18
C HIS A 149 -20.54 4.46 -2.61
N VAL A 150 -19.74 3.89 -3.50
CA VAL A 150 -18.57 3.05 -3.19
C VAL A 150 -17.30 3.81 -3.55
N GLY A 151 -16.42 3.99 -2.58
CA GLY A 151 -15.08 4.54 -2.80
C GLY A 151 -14.09 3.41 -3.06
N LEU A 152 -13.34 3.46 -4.16
CA LEU A 152 -12.20 2.57 -4.39
C LEU A 152 -10.97 3.18 -3.73
N VAL A 153 -10.45 2.52 -2.70
CA VAL A 153 -9.21 2.94 -2.04
C VAL A 153 -8.03 2.32 -2.77
N ILE A 154 -7.11 3.18 -3.20
CA ILE A 154 -5.85 2.81 -3.83
C ILE A 154 -4.75 3.14 -2.83
N CYS A 155 -4.16 2.11 -2.23
CA CYS A 155 -3.09 2.22 -1.26
C CYS A 155 -1.95 1.30 -1.67
N GLU A 156 -0.80 1.86 -2.07
CA GLU A 156 0.35 1.06 -2.49
C GLU A 156 1.65 1.81 -2.21
N ARG A 157 2.70 1.07 -1.86
CA ARG A 157 4.02 1.64 -1.55
C ARG A 157 5.14 0.70 -1.92
N LEU A 158 6.35 1.24 -2.01
CA LEU A 158 7.54 0.39 -2.12
C LEU A 158 7.71 -0.45 -0.85
N VAL A 159 8.14 -1.71 -0.99
CA VAL A 159 8.24 -2.68 0.12
C VAL A 159 9.20 -2.26 1.25
N ASN A 160 10.11 -1.34 0.96
CA ASN A 160 11.07 -0.77 1.90
C ASN A 160 10.53 0.47 2.64
N MET A 161 9.33 0.95 2.31
CA MET A 161 8.72 2.07 3.02
C MET A 161 8.27 1.67 4.43
N PRO A 162 8.63 2.45 5.46
CA PRO A 162 8.27 2.16 6.84
C PRO A 162 6.75 2.21 7.02
N VAL A 163 6.17 1.25 7.76
CA VAL A 163 4.73 1.20 8.06
C VAL A 163 4.25 2.45 8.83
N GLN A 164 5.16 3.15 9.50
CA GLN A 164 4.89 4.36 10.27
C GLN A 164 4.32 5.51 9.43
N VAL A 165 4.48 5.50 8.10
CA VAL A 165 3.84 6.49 7.21
C VAL A 165 2.34 6.23 7.02
N VAL A 166 1.86 5.01 7.31
CA VAL A 166 0.47 4.62 7.03
C VAL A 166 -0.53 5.37 7.91
N PRO A 167 -0.40 5.43 9.25
CA PRO A 167 -1.36 6.17 10.09
C PRO A 167 -1.55 7.64 9.69
N PRO A 168 -0.51 8.47 9.45
CA PRO A 168 -0.70 9.85 9.02
C PRO A 168 -1.36 9.94 7.63
N MET A 169 -1.03 9.07 6.68
CA MET A 169 -1.72 9.05 5.36
C MET A 169 -3.22 8.82 5.52
N TYR A 170 -3.63 7.87 6.36
CA TYR A 170 -5.05 7.59 6.58
C TYR A 170 -5.76 8.72 7.36
N ARG A 171 -5.08 9.42 8.27
CA ARG A 171 -5.64 10.63 8.91
C ARG A 171 -5.90 11.72 7.88
N MET A 172 -4.93 11.99 7.01
CA MET A 172 -5.08 12.96 5.92
C MET A 172 -6.24 12.57 5.01
N LEU A 173 -6.35 11.29 4.61
CA LEU A 173 -7.45 10.81 3.79
C LEU A 173 -8.84 11.07 4.42
N VAL A 174 -8.99 10.86 5.73
CA VAL A 174 -10.25 11.16 6.44
C VAL A 174 -10.55 12.66 6.37
N ASP A 175 -9.58 13.51 6.68
CA ASP A 175 -9.74 14.95 6.67
C ASP A 175 -10.05 15.50 5.26
N GLU A 176 -9.42 14.93 4.24
CA GLU A 176 -9.64 15.22 2.82
C GLU A 176 -11.06 14.84 2.39
N ILE A 177 -11.54 13.64 2.75
CA ILE A 177 -12.92 13.20 2.49
C ILE A 177 -13.92 14.15 3.17
N ASP A 178 -13.71 14.49 4.44
CA ASP A 178 -14.58 15.40 5.18
C ASP A 178 -14.57 16.83 4.58
N ALA A 179 -13.42 17.30 4.11
CA ALA A 179 -13.31 18.57 3.40
C ALA A 179 -14.09 18.55 2.08
N ALA A 180 -13.92 17.51 1.27
CA ALA A 180 -14.65 17.33 0.01
C ALA A 180 -16.17 17.24 0.24
N LEU A 181 -16.60 16.55 1.30
CA LEU A 181 -18.02 16.48 1.71
C LEU A 181 -18.59 17.85 2.08
N ARG A 182 -17.85 18.67 2.83
CA ARG A 182 -18.25 20.05 3.17
C ARG A 182 -18.38 20.94 1.95
N ASP A 183 -17.55 20.70 0.94
CA ASP A 183 -17.57 21.43 -0.33
C ASP A 183 -18.64 20.90 -1.31
N GLY A 184 -19.43 19.89 -0.91
CA GLY A 184 -20.50 19.31 -1.71
C GLY A 184 -20.02 18.38 -2.82
N GLU A 185 -18.76 17.96 -2.79
CA GLU A 185 -18.21 16.98 -3.72
C GLU A 185 -18.75 15.58 -3.41
N PRO A 186 -18.82 14.67 -4.42
CA PRO A 186 -19.53 13.40 -4.27
C PRO A 186 -18.74 12.33 -3.49
N TYR A 187 -18.10 12.67 -2.36
CA TYR A 187 -17.32 11.74 -1.51
C TYR A 187 -18.14 11.07 -0.40
N ARG A 188 -19.47 11.10 -0.50
CA ARG A 188 -20.39 10.46 0.45
C ARG A 188 -20.44 8.95 0.21
N PHE A 189 -19.51 8.23 0.84
CA PHE A 189 -19.38 6.79 0.69
C PHE A 189 -20.16 6.02 1.75
N SER A 190 -20.81 4.95 1.31
CA SER A 190 -21.37 3.93 2.21
C SER A 190 -20.38 2.82 2.50
N HIS A 191 -19.52 2.52 1.53
CA HIS A 191 -18.52 1.47 1.61
C HIS A 191 -17.23 1.94 0.93
N LEU A 192 -16.12 1.44 1.44
CA LEU A 192 -14.83 1.51 0.79
C LEU A 192 -14.42 0.12 0.33
N LEU A 193 -14.06 0.01 -0.94
CA LEU A 193 -13.45 -1.17 -1.52
C LEU A 193 -11.94 -0.98 -1.51
N PHE A 194 -11.25 -1.75 -0.69
CA PHE A 194 -9.79 -1.83 -0.69
C PHE A 194 -9.35 -2.95 -1.61
N ILE A 195 -8.36 -2.65 -2.45
CA ILE A 195 -7.62 -3.66 -3.21
C ILE A 195 -6.20 -3.65 -2.67
N SER A 196 -5.67 -4.83 -2.33
CA SER A 196 -4.31 -5.02 -1.87
C SER A 196 -3.76 -6.36 -2.36
N ARG A 197 -2.52 -6.66 -1.97
CA ARG A 197 -1.80 -7.88 -2.31
C ARG A 197 -1.64 -8.76 -1.09
N ALA A 198 -1.74 -10.06 -1.30
CA ALA A 198 -1.39 -11.07 -0.32
C ALA A 198 -0.35 -12.01 -0.94
N TYR A 199 0.38 -12.75 -0.12
CA TYR A 199 1.19 -13.87 -0.60
C TYR A 199 0.88 -15.14 0.18
N HIS A 200 0.93 -16.26 -0.51
CA HIS A 200 0.80 -17.57 0.12
C HIS A 200 2.16 -18.24 0.30
N LEU A 201 2.41 -18.79 1.48
CA LEU A 201 3.56 -19.64 1.76
C LEU A 201 3.08 -21.05 2.12
N SER A 202 3.63 -22.05 1.45
CA SER A 202 3.54 -23.44 1.91
C SER A 202 4.40 -23.66 3.14
N GLU A 203 4.14 -24.75 3.87
CA GLU A 203 4.93 -25.14 5.06
C GLU A 203 6.42 -25.29 4.74
N GLU A 204 6.75 -25.79 3.55
CA GLU A 204 8.13 -25.93 3.08
C GLU A 204 8.78 -24.56 2.84
N GLU A 205 8.07 -23.63 2.20
CA GLU A 205 8.55 -22.26 1.94
C GLU A 205 8.74 -21.46 3.25
N GLU A 206 7.81 -21.61 4.20
CA GLU A 206 7.93 -21.02 5.55
C GLU A 206 9.18 -21.53 6.28
N ALA A 207 9.41 -22.85 6.26
CA ALA A 207 10.58 -23.45 6.86
C ALA A 207 11.87 -22.94 6.19
N MET A 208 11.93 -22.86 4.86
CA MET A 208 13.10 -22.34 4.16
C MET A 208 13.43 -20.88 4.53
N LEU A 209 12.41 -20.02 4.64
CA LEU A 209 12.58 -18.64 5.08
C LEU A 209 13.09 -18.54 6.53
N ALA A 210 12.56 -19.37 7.43
CA ALA A 210 13.01 -19.41 8.82
C ALA A 210 14.50 -19.83 8.93
N HIS A 211 14.93 -20.85 8.19
CA HIS A 211 16.32 -21.35 8.23
C HIS A 211 17.34 -20.41 7.55
N SER A 212 16.91 -19.64 6.54
CA SER A 212 17.73 -18.60 5.90
C SER A 212 18.10 -17.49 6.90
N SER A 213 17.17 -17.10 7.77
CA SER A 213 17.39 -16.08 8.80
C SER A 213 18.42 -16.50 9.86
N THR A 214 18.49 -17.81 10.20
CA THR A 214 19.43 -18.35 11.19
C THR A 214 20.85 -18.54 10.64
N THR A 215 21.00 -18.73 9.32
CA THR A 215 22.30 -19.04 8.69
C THR A 215 23.16 -17.79 8.42
N ARG A 216 22.56 -16.58 8.46
CA ARG A 216 23.31 -15.30 8.32
C ARG A 216 24.03 -14.81 9.59
N ARG A 217 23.93 -15.51 10.72
CA ARG A 217 24.71 -15.18 11.94
C ARG A 217 26.07 -15.89 11.94
N GLN A 218 27.07 -15.29 11.32
CA GLN A 218 28.49 -15.63 11.56
C GLN A 218 28.92 -15.20 12.98
N PRO A 219 29.87 -15.90 13.64
CA PRO A 219 30.07 -15.82 15.07
C PRO A 219 31.18 -14.82 15.52
N LYS A 220 30.94 -14.20 16.68
CA LYS A 220 31.87 -13.56 17.65
C LYS A 220 32.40 -12.14 17.37
N SER A 221 31.79 -11.14 18.03
CA SER A 221 32.51 -10.34 19.04
C SER A 221 31.54 -9.80 20.11
N LYS A 222 31.93 -9.91 21.38
CA LYS A 222 31.18 -9.47 22.56
C LYS A 222 31.32 -7.95 22.74
N LYS A 223 30.26 -7.17 22.47
CA LYS A 223 29.88 -5.97 23.26
C LYS A 223 28.57 -5.37 22.77
N MET A 224 27.65 -5.19 23.72
CA MET A 224 26.48 -4.30 23.72
C MET A 224 25.77 -4.04 22.40
N ARG A 225 24.60 -4.67 22.23
CA ARG A 225 23.45 -4.04 21.56
C ARG A 225 22.16 -4.67 22.09
N HIS A 226 21.60 -4.05 23.12
CA HIS A 226 20.19 -4.17 23.44
C HIS A 226 19.38 -3.40 22.37
N ALA A 227 18.19 -3.91 22.09
CA ALA A 227 17.08 -3.23 21.42
C ALA A 227 17.20 -2.98 19.91
N THR A 228 16.93 -4.00 19.08
CA THR A 228 16.09 -3.82 17.85
C THR A 228 15.61 -5.12 17.17
N SER A 229 15.80 -6.31 17.75
CA SER A 229 15.50 -7.58 17.03
C SER A 229 14.44 -8.48 17.67
N GLU A 230 13.70 -8.00 18.67
CA GLU A 230 12.72 -8.81 19.42
C GLU A 230 11.26 -8.34 19.23
N ARG A 231 10.98 -7.48 18.24
CA ARG A 231 9.61 -7.01 17.93
C ARG A 231 9.18 -7.23 16.47
N GLN A 232 9.70 -8.25 15.80
CA GLN A 232 8.81 -8.94 14.86
C GLN A 232 7.88 -9.75 15.75
N GLN A 233 6.69 -9.20 15.99
CA GLN A 233 5.60 -9.91 16.65
C GLN A 233 5.57 -11.32 16.08
N GLN A 234 5.59 -12.33 16.96
CA GLN A 234 5.25 -13.70 16.60
C GLN A 234 3.80 -13.65 16.10
N GLN A 235 3.61 -13.31 14.83
CA GLN A 235 2.33 -13.38 14.18
C GLN A 235 2.06 -14.89 14.05
N GLU A 236 1.06 -15.38 14.77
CA GLU A 236 0.65 -16.78 14.68
C GLU A 236 0.39 -17.11 13.21
N ARG A 237 0.88 -18.27 12.76
CA ARG A 237 0.74 -18.72 11.37
C ARG A 237 -0.73 -18.67 10.96
N PRO A 238 -1.10 -17.94 9.89
CA PRO A 238 -2.44 -17.98 9.32
C PRO A 238 -2.78 -19.41 8.91
N ARG A 239 -3.99 -19.87 9.24
CA ARG A 239 -4.42 -21.25 8.98
C ARG A 239 -4.41 -21.62 7.50
N ASP A 240 -4.57 -20.63 6.64
CA ASP A 240 -4.60 -20.74 5.18
C ASP A 240 -3.21 -20.50 4.54
N GLY A 241 -2.18 -20.21 5.32
CA GLY A 241 -0.84 -19.86 4.83
C GLY A 241 -0.80 -18.55 4.04
N VAL A 242 -1.83 -17.71 4.13
CA VAL A 242 -1.92 -16.43 3.41
C VAL A 242 -1.51 -15.29 4.33
N TYR A 243 -0.52 -14.53 3.89
CA TYR A 243 0.05 -13.40 4.59
C TYR A 243 -0.22 -12.10 3.83
N SER A 244 -0.32 -11.01 4.57
CA SER A 244 -0.52 -9.67 4.03
C SER A 244 0.81 -9.07 3.55
N PHE A 245 0.84 -8.46 2.36
CA PHE A 245 2.01 -7.65 1.97
C PHE A 245 2.10 -6.37 2.79
N HIS A 246 0.95 -5.76 3.03
CA HIS A 246 0.83 -4.55 3.82
C HIS A 246 0.26 -4.94 5.20
N PRO A 247 0.98 -4.72 6.31
CA PRO A 247 0.51 -5.11 7.64
C PRO A 247 -0.83 -4.46 8.02
N GLU A 248 -1.14 -3.27 7.49
CA GLU A 248 -2.41 -2.60 7.72
C GLU A 248 -3.62 -3.35 7.14
N ASP A 249 -3.42 -4.24 6.16
CA ASP A 249 -4.49 -5.08 5.60
C ASP A 249 -5.10 -6.00 6.66
N ASP A 250 -4.32 -6.40 7.68
CA ASP A 250 -4.82 -7.23 8.78
C ASP A 250 -5.84 -6.47 9.63
N LEU A 251 -5.64 -5.15 9.80
CA LEU A 251 -6.56 -4.28 10.52
C LEU A 251 -7.80 -3.97 9.66
N ILE A 252 -7.60 -3.73 8.36
CA ILE A 252 -8.69 -3.48 7.40
C ILE A 252 -9.59 -4.71 7.27
N SER A 253 -9.00 -5.90 7.15
CA SER A 253 -9.72 -7.18 7.03
C SER A 253 -10.64 -7.42 8.24
N GLN A 254 -10.19 -7.09 9.46
CA GLN A 254 -10.99 -7.26 10.68
C GLN A 254 -12.24 -6.38 10.75
N VAL A 255 -12.26 -5.24 10.07
CA VAL A 255 -13.42 -4.34 10.01
C VAL A 255 -14.20 -4.49 8.69
N SER A 256 -13.74 -5.36 7.79
CA SER A 256 -14.41 -5.62 6.53
C SER A 256 -15.68 -6.45 6.75
N SER A 257 -16.72 -6.13 5.98
CA SER A 257 -17.91 -6.97 5.89
C SER A 257 -17.66 -8.21 5.03
N HIS A 258 -16.80 -8.06 4.03
CA HIS A 258 -16.42 -9.11 3.09
C HIS A 258 -14.92 -8.99 2.80
N THR A 259 -14.22 -10.12 2.84
CA THR A 259 -12.84 -10.23 2.39
C THR A 259 -12.72 -11.40 1.43
N LEU A 260 -12.06 -11.17 0.30
CA LEU A 260 -11.79 -12.20 -0.69
C LEU A 260 -10.31 -12.14 -1.09
N THR A 261 -9.60 -13.26 -0.94
CA THR A 261 -8.27 -13.46 -1.53
C THR A 261 -8.41 -14.34 -2.76
N TYR A 262 -7.79 -13.95 -3.87
CA TYR A 262 -7.96 -14.61 -5.17
C TYR A 262 -6.63 -14.74 -5.94
N ASN A 263 -6.60 -15.67 -6.88
CA ASN A 263 -5.48 -15.84 -7.79
C ASN A 263 -5.60 -14.89 -8.99
N TYR A 264 -4.48 -14.32 -9.43
CA TYR A 264 -4.44 -13.54 -10.66
C TYR A 264 -4.81 -14.41 -11.88
N THR A 265 -5.48 -13.80 -12.86
CA THR A 265 -5.88 -14.45 -14.12
C THR A 265 -4.65 -14.89 -14.91
N THR A 266 -3.66 -14.02 -15.01
CA THR A 266 -2.40 -14.33 -15.67
C THR A 266 -1.58 -15.29 -14.79
N PRO A 267 -1.25 -16.51 -15.26
CA PRO A 267 -0.48 -17.47 -14.49
C PRO A 267 0.94 -16.95 -14.21
N ALA A 268 1.61 -17.51 -13.20
CA ALA A 268 2.98 -17.13 -12.92
C ALA A 268 3.90 -17.61 -14.06
N PRO A 269 5.00 -16.90 -14.40
CA PRO A 269 5.83 -17.19 -15.57
C PRO A 269 6.49 -18.58 -15.63
N THR A 270 6.33 -19.42 -14.62
CA THR A 270 6.69 -20.84 -14.63
C THR A 270 5.75 -21.58 -13.68
N GLU A 271 5.30 -22.80 -14.05
CA GLU A 271 4.85 -23.75 -13.04
C GLU A 271 5.95 -23.81 -11.98
N ARG A 272 5.61 -23.57 -10.71
CA ARG A 272 6.60 -23.52 -9.62
C ARG A 272 7.32 -24.86 -9.52
N GLY A 273 8.40 -25.02 -10.29
CA GLY A 273 9.40 -26.04 -10.04
C GLY A 273 9.99 -25.78 -8.67
N ARG A 274 10.53 -26.82 -8.02
CA ARG A 274 11.16 -26.77 -6.69
C ARG A 274 12.25 -25.69 -6.53
N GLU A 275 12.71 -25.09 -7.62
CA GLU A 275 13.77 -24.08 -7.69
C GLU A 275 13.28 -22.69 -8.12
N ALA A 276 11.97 -22.49 -8.36
CA ALA A 276 11.42 -21.21 -8.77
C ALA A 276 11.46 -20.19 -7.62
N PHE A 277 12.33 -19.19 -7.75
CA PHE A 277 12.52 -18.13 -6.76
C PHE A 277 11.42 -17.07 -6.91
N GLY A 278 10.42 -17.06 -6.02
CA GLY A 278 9.37 -16.03 -5.98
C GLY A 278 8.21 -16.38 -5.04
N LEU A 279 7.55 -15.37 -4.47
CA LEU A 279 6.36 -15.55 -3.62
C LEU A 279 5.11 -15.83 -4.47
N ASP A 280 4.18 -16.65 -3.96
CA ASP A 280 2.84 -16.80 -4.56
C ASP A 280 1.99 -15.56 -4.31
N VAL A 281 2.18 -14.54 -5.14
CA VAL A 281 1.41 -13.30 -5.02
C VAL A 281 -0.02 -13.55 -5.45
N ARG A 282 -0.96 -13.19 -4.57
CA ARG A 282 -2.41 -13.18 -4.74
C ARG A 282 -2.95 -11.76 -4.62
N GLY A 283 -4.14 -11.54 -5.17
CA GLY A 283 -4.88 -10.31 -4.94
C GLY A 283 -5.82 -10.46 -3.75
N ARG A 284 -6.12 -9.36 -3.08
CA ARG A 284 -7.09 -9.32 -1.98
C ARG A 284 -8.02 -8.12 -2.15
N MET A 285 -9.31 -8.37 -1.99
CA MET A 285 -10.36 -7.35 -1.95
C MET A 285 -11.01 -7.34 -0.57
N MET A 286 -11.23 -6.16 -0.01
CA MET A 286 -11.87 -5.98 1.30
C MET A 286 -12.93 -4.90 1.19
N LEU A 287 -14.19 -5.22 1.46
CA LEU A 287 -15.32 -4.29 1.42
C LEU A 287 -15.67 -3.85 2.85
N VAL A 288 -15.38 -2.59 3.15
CA VAL A 288 -15.55 -2.00 4.49
C VAL A 288 -16.76 -1.08 4.51
N PRO A 289 -17.79 -1.32 5.35
CA PRO A 289 -18.88 -0.38 5.56
C PRO A 289 -18.40 0.85 6.34
N LEU A 290 -18.77 2.05 5.89
CA LEU A 290 -18.35 3.33 6.49
C LEU A 290 -19.32 3.89 7.51
N VAL A 291 -20.61 3.57 7.35
CA VAL A 291 -21.64 3.91 8.31
C VAL A 291 -21.62 2.85 9.40
N ASP A 292 -21.38 3.28 10.63
CA ASP A 292 -21.42 2.36 11.75
C ASP A 292 -22.85 2.09 12.24
N ALA A 293 -23.00 1.15 13.17
CA ALA A 293 -24.31 0.79 13.73
C ALA A 293 -25.03 1.97 14.42
N ASN A 294 -24.30 3.04 14.78
CA ASN A 294 -24.82 4.24 15.41
C ASN A 294 -25.20 5.33 14.40
N GLY A 295 -24.88 5.14 13.11
CA GLY A 295 -25.16 6.09 12.04
C GLY A 295 -24.10 7.17 11.87
N ASP A 296 -22.94 7.07 12.54
CA ASP A 296 -21.87 8.05 12.39
C ASP A 296 -21.18 7.87 11.02
N GLU A 297 -21.24 8.93 10.22
CA GLU A 297 -20.56 9.00 8.93
C GLU A 297 -19.04 8.93 9.14
N ASN A 298 -18.36 8.07 8.38
CA ASN A 298 -16.92 7.80 8.46
C ASN A 298 -16.44 7.20 9.81
N GLY A 299 -17.34 6.84 10.74
CA GLY A 299 -16.98 6.34 12.07
C GLY A 299 -16.12 5.06 12.04
N ALA A 300 -16.41 4.15 11.10
CA ALA A 300 -15.61 2.95 10.92
C ALA A 300 -14.18 3.24 10.44
N LEU A 301 -14.04 4.18 9.50
CA LEU A 301 -12.73 4.60 8.98
C LEU A 301 -11.91 5.29 10.08
N ARG A 302 -12.50 6.22 10.84
CA ARG A 302 -11.82 6.89 11.96
C ARG A 302 -11.27 5.90 12.99
N ARG A 303 -12.10 4.94 13.44
CA ARG A 303 -11.67 3.91 14.38
C ARG A 303 -10.56 3.02 13.83
N LEU A 304 -10.58 2.73 12.54
CA LEU A 304 -9.51 2.01 11.86
C LEU A 304 -8.21 2.84 11.90
N VAL A 305 -8.27 4.14 11.61
CA VAL A 305 -7.12 5.04 11.69
C VAL A 305 -6.56 5.15 13.11
N ASP A 306 -7.43 5.23 14.12
CA ASP A 306 -7.01 5.25 15.53
C ASP A 306 -6.27 3.96 15.91
N ARG A 307 -6.81 2.79 15.53
CA ARG A 307 -6.12 1.49 15.70
C ARG A 307 -4.79 1.43 14.97
N MET A 308 -4.71 1.90 13.72
CA MET A 308 -3.44 1.98 12.99
C MET A 308 -2.43 2.85 13.76
N GLY A 309 -2.90 3.96 14.34
CA GLY A 309 -2.12 4.82 15.21
C GLY A 309 -1.56 4.08 16.42
N GLU A 310 -2.39 3.33 17.14
CA GLU A 310 -1.98 2.55 18.31
C GLU A 310 -0.96 1.44 17.96
N VAL A 311 -1.18 0.73 16.86
CA VAL A 311 -0.35 -0.43 16.48
C VAL A 311 0.99 0.01 15.87
N TYR A 312 1.00 1.08 15.06
CA TYR A 312 2.18 1.46 14.26
C TYR A 312 2.92 2.71 14.75
N SER A 313 2.32 3.56 15.59
CA SER A 313 3.00 4.78 16.08
C SER A 313 3.92 4.54 17.27
N THR A 314 3.82 3.38 17.94
CA THR A 314 4.74 3.00 19.04
C THR A 314 5.98 2.30 18.50
N GLY A 315 6.84 3.07 17.83
CA GLY A 315 8.20 2.68 17.41
C GLY A 315 9.24 3.46 18.17
#